data_AF-A0A6J7UQ89-F1
#
_entry.id   AF-A0A6J7UQ89-F1
#
_cell.length_a   1.000
_cell.length_b   1.000
_cell.length_c   1.000
_cell.angle_alpha   90.00
_cell.angle_beta   90.00
_cell.angle_gamma   90.00
#
_symmetry.space_group_name_H-M   'P 1'
#
loop_
_entity.id
_entity.type
_entity.pdbx_description
1 polymer ?
#
loop_
_entity_poly.entity_id
_entity_poly.type
_entity_poly.pdbx_seq_one_letter_code
_entity_poly.pdbx_strand_id
1 'polypeptide(L)'
;MLETLAVVELAAGSAGSDQRRIEIEYPSLLSDIRMDDYVILGDGAITLRVLQVAPVVRAVVETGGRVQGRPGAHLHSERLRLETPTAEDLVLARAMAAADVDFLAVSFVRAAADLRRVREVVGDWRGGIVAKIETAPAVAALNELVEEADAIMVARGDLGIECPMEDVPHLQKQIVRRCVESGVPVITATQMLESMITAPAPTRAEVSDVANAVFDGTDAVMLSGETAIGADPIRVVRTMARITERAERESAYRQWANRLGRVQRSLSSVATDNDRITFAITHAAQQAAVDIGASAILCCTRSGNTARAMARFRPEARLIGLSPNLGTVRSMTLSWGVEPLQVDVYRSIDDLVWFAVERSVGSGAVKHGELVVVLAGEPRRGTGGATDVLRVVRVT
;
A
#
# COMPACT_ATOMS: atom_id res chain seq x y z
N MET A 1 22.80 -8.30 26.72
CA MET A 1 23.31 -6.91 26.65
C MET A 1 24.53 -6.96 25.76
N LEU A 2 24.49 -6.28 24.62
CA LEU A 2 25.65 -6.14 23.73
C LEU A 2 26.25 -4.76 24.00
N GLU A 3 27.53 -4.72 24.35
CA GLU A 3 28.23 -3.47 24.65
C GLU A 3 28.88 -2.92 23.38
N THR A 4 28.77 -1.61 23.16
CA THR A 4 29.45 -0.94 22.05
C THR A 4 30.95 -1.20 22.10
N LEU A 5 31.55 -1.45 20.93
CA LEU A 5 32.94 -1.89 20.70
C LEU A 5 33.28 -3.31 21.16
N ALA A 6 32.34 -4.06 21.75
CA ALA A 6 32.56 -5.48 22.01
C ALA A 6 32.65 -6.27 20.70
N VAL A 7 33.47 -7.32 20.69
CA VAL A 7 33.54 -8.25 19.56
C VAL A 7 32.72 -9.48 19.86
N VAL A 8 31.84 -9.83 18.94
CA VAL A 8 30.96 -11.01 19.01
C VAL A 8 31.23 -11.96 17.84
N GLU A 9 30.99 -13.23 18.09
CA GLU A 9 30.99 -14.27 17.07
C GLU A 9 29.57 -14.49 16.55
N LEU A 10 29.40 -14.55 15.22
CA LEU A 10 28.16 -14.98 14.58
C LEU A 10 28.31 -16.44 14.15
N ALA A 11 27.38 -17.29 14.60
CA ALA A 11 27.42 -18.73 14.33
C ALA A 11 26.05 -19.24 13.88
N ALA A 12 26.00 -20.31 13.09
CA ALA A 12 24.75 -20.93 12.72
C ALA A 12 24.21 -21.71 13.93
N GLY A 13 22.93 -21.54 14.26
CA GLY A 13 22.32 -22.24 15.39
C GLY A 13 21.03 -21.62 15.90
N SER A 14 20.43 -22.30 16.86
CA SER A 14 19.22 -21.86 17.59
C SER A 14 19.23 -22.32 19.06
N ALA A 15 20.38 -22.79 19.55
CA ALA A 15 20.58 -23.30 20.91
C ALA A 15 20.66 -22.18 21.96
N GLY A 16 21.00 -20.97 21.55
CA GLY A 16 20.94 -19.77 22.39
C GLY A 16 22.09 -18.80 22.13
N SER A 17 21.84 -17.52 22.33
CA SER A 17 22.84 -16.46 22.17
C SER A 17 23.21 -15.84 23.52
N ASP A 18 24.46 -15.37 23.64
CA ASP A 18 24.97 -14.63 24.78
C ASP A 18 25.71 -13.35 24.34
N GLN A 19 26.44 -12.70 25.25
CA GLN A 19 27.16 -11.46 24.97
C GLN A 19 28.40 -11.63 24.07
N ARG A 20 28.84 -12.87 23.81
CA ARG A 20 30.05 -13.21 23.05
C ARG A 20 29.73 -13.94 21.76
N ARG A 21 28.62 -14.66 21.71
CA ARG A 21 28.21 -15.47 20.56
C ARG A 21 26.73 -15.28 20.28
N ILE A 22 26.42 -14.90 19.04
CA ILE A 22 25.06 -14.75 18.53
C ILE A 22 24.81 -15.85 17.51
N GLU A 23 23.74 -16.60 17.74
CA GLU A 23 23.32 -17.67 16.84
C GLU A 23 22.27 -17.19 15.86
N ILE A 24 22.50 -17.46 14.58
CA ILE A 24 21.62 -17.12 13.47
C ILE A 24 21.01 -18.40 12.93
N GLU A 25 19.67 -18.47 12.99
CA GLU A 25 18.90 -19.65 12.59
C GLU A 25 18.90 -19.89 11.07
N TYR A 26 19.23 -18.87 10.28
CA TYR A 26 19.36 -18.94 8.84
C TYR A 26 20.84 -19.01 8.41
N PRO A 27 21.44 -20.20 8.22
CA PRO A 27 22.89 -20.34 8.07
C PRO A 27 23.44 -19.72 6.79
N SER A 28 22.60 -19.60 5.75
CA SER A 28 22.96 -18.94 4.49
C SER A 28 23.28 -17.45 4.68
N LEU A 29 22.71 -16.78 5.69
CA LEU A 29 23.08 -15.40 6.00
C LEU A 29 24.59 -15.29 6.28
N LEU A 30 25.14 -16.22 7.06
CA LEU A 30 26.58 -16.25 7.36
C LEU A 30 27.44 -16.51 6.14
N SER A 31 26.88 -17.18 5.13
CA SER A 31 27.56 -17.45 3.85
C SER A 31 27.51 -16.26 2.88
N ASP A 32 26.58 -15.33 3.09
CA ASP A 32 26.38 -14.13 2.27
C ASP A 32 27.16 -12.91 2.80
N ILE A 33 27.50 -12.93 4.09
CA ILE A 33 28.30 -11.91 4.77
C ILE A 33 29.71 -11.77 4.14
N ARG A 34 30.13 -10.52 3.98
CA ARG A 34 31.52 -10.11 3.66
C ARG A 34 32.11 -9.27 4.78
N MET A 35 33.42 -9.09 4.73
CA MET A 35 34.11 -8.09 5.56
C MET A 35 33.50 -6.72 5.31
N ASP A 36 33.36 -5.93 6.38
CA ASP A 36 32.74 -4.60 6.41
C ASP A 36 31.22 -4.54 6.13
N ASP A 37 30.55 -5.68 5.95
CA ASP A 37 29.09 -5.71 5.96
C ASP A 37 28.54 -5.32 7.35
N TYR A 38 27.35 -4.74 7.36
CA TYR A 38 26.58 -4.47 8.57
C TYR A 38 25.49 -5.52 8.75
N VAL A 39 25.46 -6.14 9.93
CA VAL A 39 24.37 -7.02 10.36
C VAL A 39 23.57 -6.29 11.43
N ILE A 40 22.30 -6.09 11.15
CA ILE A 40 21.40 -5.29 11.97
C ILE A 40 20.45 -6.25 12.71
N LEU A 41 20.33 -6.09 14.02
CA LEU A 41 19.46 -6.93 14.85
C LEU A 41 18.21 -6.17 15.29
N GLY A 42 17.06 -6.82 15.15
CA GLY A 42 15.77 -6.25 15.51
C GLY A 42 15.36 -5.12 14.57
N ASP A 43 14.89 -4.03 15.16
CA ASP A 43 14.32 -2.84 14.50
C ASP A 43 15.36 -1.81 14.05
N GLY A 44 16.63 -2.18 13.94
CA GLY A 44 17.71 -1.23 13.65
C GLY A 44 18.49 -0.76 14.87
N ALA A 45 18.01 -1.01 16.10
CA ALA A 45 18.65 -0.48 17.31
C ALA A 45 20.05 -1.04 17.59
N ILE A 46 20.38 -2.22 17.06
CA ILE A 46 21.67 -2.88 17.28
C ILE A 46 22.32 -3.18 15.95
N THR A 47 23.55 -2.70 15.78
CA THR A 47 24.29 -2.80 14.52
C THR A 47 25.64 -3.43 14.78
N LEU A 48 25.97 -4.45 13.99
CA LEU A 48 27.24 -5.16 14.04
C LEU A 48 27.98 -4.92 12.74
N ARG A 49 29.25 -4.50 12.79
CA ARG A 49 30.11 -4.40 11.60
C ARG A 49 31.05 -5.60 11.53
N VAL A 50 31.03 -6.32 10.42
CA VAL A 50 31.79 -7.55 10.24
C VAL A 50 33.27 -7.24 10.09
N LEU A 51 34.09 -7.80 10.97
CA LEU A 51 35.55 -7.67 10.96
C LEU A 51 36.23 -8.81 10.18
N GLN A 52 35.66 -10.00 10.23
CA GLN A 52 36.26 -11.23 9.71
C GLN A 52 35.16 -12.24 9.42
N VAL A 53 35.29 -13.02 8.33
CA VAL A 53 34.29 -14.04 7.93
C VAL A 53 34.78 -15.47 8.17
N ALA A 54 36.10 -15.71 8.05
CA ALA A 54 36.69 -17.04 8.17
C ALA A 54 37.85 -17.04 9.19
N PRO A 55 38.03 -18.10 10.01
CA PRO A 55 37.23 -19.34 10.05
C PRO A 55 35.90 -19.22 10.80
N VAL A 56 35.70 -18.12 11.52
CA VAL A 56 34.47 -17.77 12.25
C VAL A 56 34.12 -16.32 11.90
N VAL A 57 32.83 -16.03 11.75
CA VAL A 57 32.38 -14.66 11.52
C VAL A 57 32.50 -13.87 12.82
N ARG A 58 33.33 -12.82 12.83
CA ARG A 58 33.49 -11.91 13.96
C ARG A 58 33.02 -10.53 13.56
N ALA A 59 32.23 -9.90 14.41
CA ALA A 59 31.74 -8.56 14.20
C ALA A 59 31.97 -7.69 15.45
N VAL A 60 32.21 -6.40 15.23
CA VAL A 60 32.23 -5.41 16.32
C VAL A 60 30.82 -4.84 16.48
N VAL A 61 30.37 -4.71 17.71
CA VAL A 61 29.12 -4.03 18.04
C VAL A 61 29.33 -2.53 17.86
N GLU A 62 28.71 -1.92 16.86
CA GLU A 62 28.76 -0.47 16.67
C GLU A 62 27.73 0.22 17.56
N THR A 63 26.48 -0.23 17.47
CA THR A 63 25.39 0.22 18.33
C THR A 63 24.99 -0.92 19.24
N GLY A 64 25.29 -0.78 20.54
CA GLY A 64 24.98 -1.77 21.57
C GLY A 64 23.57 -1.63 22.11
N GLY A 65 23.07 -2.67 22.78
CA GLY A 65 21.69 -2.68 23.24
C GLY A 65 21.27 -3.99 23.90
N ARG A 66 20.06 -3.98 24.46
CA ARG A 66 19.45 -5.17 25.04
C ARG A 66 18.64 -5.88 23.95
N VAL A 67 19.19 -6.99 23.46
CA VAL A 67 18.44 -7.95 22.66
C VAL A 67 17.62 -8.86 23.58
N GLN A 68 16.36 -9.13 23.24
CA GLN A 68 15.54 -10.15 23.89
C GLN A 68 14.79 -11.00 22.87
N GLY A 69 14.53 -12.25 23.22
CA GLY A 69 13.77 -13.18 22.38
C GLY A 69 14.54 -13.59 21.13
N ARG A 70 13.84 -13.60 19.99
CA ARG A 70 14.36 -14.00 18.67
C ARG A 70 14.20 -12.81 17.71
N PRO A 71 15.00 -11.74 17.85
CA PRO A 71 14.88 -10.60 16.94
C PRO A 71 15.22 -11.03 15.51
N GLY A 72 14.70 -10.28 14.53
CA GLY A 72 15.18 -10.40 13.15
C GLY A 72 16.68 -10.09 13.06
N ALA A 73 17.36 -10.75 12.12
CA ALA A 73 18.71 -10.42 11.72
C ALA A 73 18.68 -9.99 10.25
N HIS A 74 19.14 -8.78 9.99
CA HIS A 74 19.05 -8.14 8.70
C HIS A 74 20.46 -7.97 8.13
N LEU A 75 20.62 -8.38 6.88
CA LEU A 75 21.75 -8.08 6.02
C LEU A 75 21.18 -7.38 4.79
N HIS A 76 21.92 -6.42 4.24
CA HIS A 76 21.46 -5.69 3.06
C HIS A 76 20.97 -6.64 1.95
N SER A 77 19.80 -6.33 1.39
CA SER A 77 19.04 -7.22 0.51
C SER A 77 19.82 -7.60 -0.76
N GLU A 78 20.68 -6.71 -1.26
CA GLU A 78 21.58 -6.98 -2.39
C GLU A 78 22.60 -8.10 -2.11
N ARG A 79 22.87 -8.39 -0.83
CA ARG A 79 23.79 -9.43 -0.39
C ARG A 79 23.08 -10.78 -0.20
N LEU A 80 21.77 -10.76 0.04
CA LEU A 80 20.98 -11.95 0.38
C LEU A 80 20.66 -12.79 -0.87
N ARG A 81 21.11 -14.05 -0.87
CA ARG A 81 20.70 -15.06 -1.86
C ARG A 81 19.31 -15.64 -1.60
N LEU A 82 18.71 -15.30 -0.47
CA LEU A 82 17.36 -15.73 -0.13
C LEU A 82 16.40 -15.32 -1.24
N GLU A 83 15.74 -16.32 -1.80
CA GLU A 83 14.67 -16.13 -2.77
C GLU A 83 13.39 -15.70 -2.05
N THR A 84 12.80 -14.60 -2.50
CA THR A 84 11.60 -14.00 -1.94
C THR A 84 10.52 -13.97 -3.02
N PRO A 85 9.30 -14.47 -2.78
CA PRO A 85 8.86 -15.20 -1.58
C PRO A 85 9.54 -16.56 -1.45
N THR A 86 9.64 -17.05 -0.21
CA THR A 86 10.21 -18.38 0.07
C THR A 86 9.25 -19.50 -0.33
N ALA A 87 9.74 -20.74 -0.38
CA ALA A 87 8.89 -21.91 -0.65
C ALA A 87 7.75 -22.07 0.38
N GLU A 88 7.99 -21.70 1.64
CA GLU A 88 6.99 -21.70 2.70
C GLU A 88 5.94 -20.60 2.49
N ASP A 89 6.38 -19.39 2.11
CA ASP A 89 5.46 -18.28 1.77
C ASP A 89 4.52 -18.67 0.64
N LEU A 90 5.00 -19.40 -0.37
CA LEU A 90 4.17 -19.88 -1.49
C LEU A 90 3.13 -20.92 -1.05
N VAL A 91 3.44 -21.74 -0.04
CA VAL A 91 2.45 -22.66 0.56
C VAL A 91 1.38 -21.85 1.31
N LEU A 92 1.79 -20.88 2.12
CA LEU A 92 0.88 -20.01 2.86
C LEU A 92 0.01 -19.18 1.92
N ALA A 93 0.57 -18.70 0.81
CA ALA A 93 -0.17 -17.94 -0.20
C ALA A 93 -1.33 -18.75 -0.80
N ARG A 94 -1.13 -20.04 -1.09
CA ARG A 94 -2.22 -20.94 -1.53
C ARG A 94 -3.29 -21.09 -0.46
N ALA A 95 -2.88 -21.24 0.80
CA ALA A 95 -3.83 -21.39 1.91
C ALA A 95 -4.69 -20.12 2.10
N MET A 96 -4.07 -18.94 2.02
CA MET A 96 -4.78 -17.66 2.12
C MET A 96 -5.70 -17.42 0.93
N ALA A 97 -5.25 -17.74 -0.28
CA ALA A 97 -6.07 -17.67 -1.48
C ALA A 97 -7.29 -18.61 -1.41
N ALA A 98 -7.10 -19.83 -0.89
CA ALA A 98 -8.19 -20.78 -0.68
C ALA A 98 -9.19 -20.32 0.41
N ALA A 99 -8.76 -19.47 1.34
CA ALA A 99 -9.61 -18.84 2.33
C ALA A 99 -10.38 -17.60 1.82
N ASP A 100 -10.25 -17.28 0.52
CA ASP A 100 -10.89 -16.12 -0.14
C ASP A 100 -10.60 -14.79 0.56
N VAL A 101 -9.35 -14.60 1.03
CA VAL A 101 -8.93 -13.29 1.54
C VAL A 101 -8.97 -12.24 0.41
N ASP A 102 -9.31 -11.01 0.76
CA ASP A 102 -9.41 -9.92 -0.23
C ASP A 102 -8.05 -9.44 -0.73
N PHE A 103 -7.03 -9.48 0.14
CA PHE A 103 -5.68 -9.03 -0.17
C PHE A 103 -4.63 -9.98 0.41
N LEU A 104 -3.52 -10.13 -0.31
CA LEU A 104 -2.32 -10.82 0.14
C LEU A 104 -1.12 -9.89 -0.01
N ALA A 105 -0.50 -9.52 1.12
CA ALA A 105 0.69 -8.69 1.11
C ALA A 105 1.96 -9.53 1.02
N VAL A 106 2.80 -9.26 0.02
CA VAL A 106 4.05 -9.98 -0.24
C VAL A 106 5.20 -9.17 0.32
N SER A 107 5.93 -9.76 1.27
CA SER A 107 7.08 -9.13 1.92
C SER A 107 8.36 -9.30 1.11
N PHE A 108 9.28 -8.35 1.29
CA PHE A 108 10.62 -8.26 0.73
C PHE A 108 10.67 -8.46 -0.78
N VAL A 109 9.63 -7.96 -1.46
CA VAL A 109 9.57 -7.95 -2.93
C VAL A 109 10.75 -7.14 -3.46
N ARG A 110 11.38 -7.64 -4.52
CA ARG A 110 12.53 -7.02 -5.18
C ARG A 110 12.26 -6.71 -6.64
N ALA A 111 11.40 -7.50 -7.29
CA ALA A 111 11.06 -7.36 -8.69
C ALA A 111 9.64 -7.83 -8.99
N ALA A 112 9.09 -7.44 -10.14
CA ALA A 112 7.75 -7.87 -10.59
C ALA A 112 7.65 -9.40 -10.73
N ALA A 113 8.77 -10.10 -10.99
CA ALA A 113 8.81 -11.55 -11.04
C ALA A 113 8.36 -12.22 -9.74
N ASP A 114 8.62 -11.59 -8.58
CA ASP A 114 8.25 -12.12 -7.27
C ASP A 114 6.72 -12.17 -7.12
N LEU A 115 6.03 -11.13 -7.58
CA LEU A 115 4.57 -11.05 -7.58
C LEU A 115 3.95 -12.04 -8.57
N ARG A 116 4.56 -12.19 -9.76
CA ARG A 116 4.10 -13.17 -10.76
C ARG A 116 4.17 -14.59 -10.23
N ARG A 117 5.21 -14.93 -9.47
CA ARG A 117 5.33 -16.24 -8.84
C ARG A 117 4.22 -16.50 -7.83
N VAL A 118 3.86 -15.51 -7.01
CA VAL A 118 2.70 -15.61 -6.13
C VAL A 118 1.43 -15.82 -6.94
N ARG A 119 1.23 -15.03 -8.02
CA ARG A 119 0.07 -15.14 -8.90
C ARG A 119 -0.08 -16.52 -9.54
N GLU A 120 1.02 -17.10 -10.02
CA GLU A 120 1.06 -18.45 -10.58
C GLU A 120 0.58 -19.49 -9.56
N VAL A 121 1.07 -19.38 -8.33
CA VAL A 121 0.80 -20.33 -7.26
C VAL A 121 -0.63 -20.25 -6.71
N VAL A 122 -1.21 -19.05 -6.63
CA VAL A 122 -2.60 -18.84 -6.15
C VAL A 122 -3.66 -19.09 -7.22
N GLY A 123 -3.25 -19.25 -8.49
CA GLY A 123 -4.11 -19.70 -9.59
C GLY A 123 -5.31 -18.79 -9.85
N ASP A 124 -6.52 -19.34 -9.74
CA ASP A 124 -7.76 -18.64 -10.08
C ASP A 124 -8.30 -17.67 -9.03
N TRP A 125 -7.59 -17.51 -7.90
CA TRP A 125 -7.94 -16.50 -6.91
C TRP A 125 -7.92 -15.09 -7.51
N ARG A 126 -8.89 -14.26 -7.09
CA ARG A 126 -9.15 -12.92 -7.66
C ARG A 126 -8.96 -11.79 -6.65
N GLY A 127 -8.44 -12.08 -5.46
CA GLY A 127 -8.05 -11.04 -4.52
C GLY A 127 -6.79 -10.29 -4.98
N GLY A 128 -6.52 -9.17 -4.31
CA GLY A 128 -5.43 -8.26 -4.66
C GLY A 128 -4.09 -8.67 -4.07
N ILE A 129 -3.01 -8.57 -4.85
CA ILE A 129 -1.64 -8.68 -4.34
C ILE A 129 -1.12 -7.30 -3.97
N VAL A 130 -0.67 -7.16 -2.72
CA VAL A 130 -0.03 -5.93 -2.21
C VAL A 130 1.48 -6.12 -2.18
N ALA A 131 2.24 -5.33 -2.93
CA ALA A 131 3.70 -5.39 -2.86
C ALA A 131 4.21 -4.51 -1.71
N LYS A 132 4.97 -5.09 -0.77
CA LYS A 132 5.61 -4.34 0.31
C LYS A 132 6.97 -3.82 -0.19
N ILE A 133 7.10 -2.50 -0.25
CA ILE A 133 8.34 -1.81 -0.63
C ILE A 133 9.16 -1.62 0.63
N GLU A 134 10.11 -2.53 0.83
CA GLU A 134 10.91 -2.68 2.04
C GLU A 134 12.42 -2.59 1.77
N THR A 135 12.81 -2.66 0.49
CA THR A 135 14.21 -2.81 0.11
C THR A 135 14.62 -1.83 -0.98
N ALA A 136 15.92 -1.51 -1.06
CA ALA A 136 16.47 -0.66 -2.12
C ALA A 136 16.21 -1.22 -3.54
N PRO A 137 16.35 -2.55 -3.79
CA PRO A 137 15.91 -3.16 -5.05
C PRO A 137 14.42 -2.91 -5.37
N ALA A 138 13.54 -3.01 -4.38
CA ALA A 138 12.10 -2.73 -4.56
C ALA A 138 11.86 -1.28 -5.00
N VAL A 139 12.58 -0.34 -4.40
CA VAL A 139 12.53 1.09 -4.77
C VAL A 139 13.02 1.29 -6.20
N ALA A 140 14.11 0.64 -6.59
CA ALA A 140 14.64 0.71 -7.96
C ALA A 140 13.65 0.09 -8.98
N ALA A 141 12.96 -0.97 -8.61
CA ALA A 141 11.94 -1.66 -9.40
C ALA A 141 10.53 -1.06 -9.27
N LEU A 142 10.37 0.11 -8.63
CA LEU A 142 9.05 0.65 -8.27
C LEU A 142 8.08 0.72 -9.46
N ASN A 143 8.57 1.08 -10.66
CA ASN A 143 7.71 1.22 -11.83
C ASN A 143 7.08 -0.11 -12.26
N GLU A 144 7.88 -1.17 -12.38
CA GLU A 144 7.38 -2.50 -12.75
C GLU A 144 6.50 -3.11 -11.65
N LEU A 145 6.80 -2.83 -10.37
CA LEU A 145 6.00 -3.29 -9.25
C LEU A 145 4.63 -2.63 -9.21
N VAL A 146 4.56 -1.33 -9.49
CA VAL A 146 3.29 -0.59 -9.59
C VAL A 146 2.46 -1.10 -10.77
N GLU A 147 3.07 -1.55 -11.86
CA GLU A 147 2.34 -2.11 -13.00
C GLU A 147 1.80 -3.54 -12.74
N GLU A 148 2.49 -4.31 -11.91
CA GLU A 148 2.15 -5.71 -11.61
C GLU A 148 1.25 -5.89 -10.38
N ALA A 149 1.36 -5.01 -9.38
CA ALA A 149 0.64 -5.12 -8.11
C ALA A 149 -0.77 -4.52 -8.16
N ASP A 150 -1.68 -5.07 -7.34
CA ASP A 150 -3.03 -4.51 -7.16
C ASP A 150 -3.04 -3.35 -6.14
N ALA A 151 -2.05 -3.32 -5.25
CA ALA A 151 -1.77 -2.20 -4.34
C ALA A 151 -0.29 -2.22 -3.91
N ILE A 152 0.18 -1.10 -3.37
CA ILE A 152 1.54 -0.95 -2.85
C ILE A 152 1.49 -0.64 -1.35
N MET A 153 2.44 -1.14 -0.58
CA MET A 153 2.64 -0.78 0.81
C MET A 153 4.03 -0.18 1.01
N VAL A 154 4.10 1.04 1.55
CA VAL A 154 5.35 1.66 2.01
C VAL A 154 5.59 1.20 3.44
N ALA A 155 6.47 0.21 3.61
CA ALA A 155 6.80 -0.38 4.91
C ALA A 155 8.05 0.29 5.49
N ARG A 156 7.83 1.39 6.22
CA ARG A 156 8.87 2.36 6.60
C ARG A 156 9.88 1.82 7.60
N GLY A 157 9.46 0.94 8.50
CA GLY A 157 10.34 0.27 9.45
C GLY A 157 11.43 -0.52 8.73
N ASP A 158 11.02 -1.47 7.88
CA ASP A 158 11.97 -2.28 7.09
C ASP A 158 12.74 -1.44 6.08
N LEU A 159 12.10 -0.47 5.42
CA LEU A 159 12.77 0.43 4.48
C LEU A 159 13.84 1.29 5.17
N GLY A 160 13.61 1.71 6.41
CA GLY A 160 14.58 2.47 7.21
C GLY A 160 15.72 1.64 7.81
N ILE A 161 15.59 0.31 7.79
CA ILE A 161 16.71 -0.61 8.05
C ILE A 161 17.59 -0.73 6.81
N GLU A 162 16.98 -0.75 5.62
CA GLU A 162 17.71 -0.97 4.36
C GLU A 162 18.30 0.31 3.74
N CYS A 163 17.59 1.42 3.84
CA CYS A 163 17.98 2.70 3.27
C CYS A 163 18.36 3.71 4.37
N PRO A 164 19.19 4.74 4.06
CA PRO A 164 19.46 5.81 5.01
C PRO A 164 18.17 6.41 5.57
N MET A 165 18.09 6.58 6.88
CA MET A 165 16.86 7.00 7.56
C MET A 165 16.37 8.38 7.09
N GLU A 166 17.30 9.26 6.71
CA GLU A 166 17.02 10.58 6.15
C GLU A 166 16.39 10.52 4.75
N ASP A 167 16.59 9.43 4.00
CA ASP A 167 16.00 9.23 2.67
C ASP A 167 14.57 8.68 2.73
N VAL A 168 14.22 7.95 3.80
CA VAL A 168 12.89 7.29 3.93
C VAL A 168 11.71 8.24 3.69
N PRO A 169 11.66 9.47 4.25
CA PRO A 169 10.58 10.41 3.97
C PRO A 169 10.50 10.81 2.49
N HIS A 170 11.62 10.85 1.78
CA HIS A 170 11.68 11.18 0.35
C HIS A 170 11.23 9.98 -0.50
N LEU A 171 11.67 8.78 -0.15
CA LEU A 171 11.25 7.53 -0.79
C LEU A 171 9.75 7.30 -0.64
N GLN A 172 9.18 7.53 0.55
CA GLN A 172 7.72 7.47 0.76
C GLN A 172 6.98 8.37 -0.23
N LYS A 173 7.39 9.64 -0.34
CA LYS A 173 6.76 10.61 -1.26
C LYS A 173 6.85 10.15 -2.70
N GLN A 174 8.00 9.63 -3.11
CA GLN A 174 8.20 9.08 -4.46
C GLN A 174 7.27 7.90 -4.72
N ILE A 175 7.20 6.93 -3.79
CA ILE A 175 6.37 5.73 -3.93
C ILE A 175 4.89 6.10 -3.99
N VAL A 176 4.40 6.88 -3.02
CA VAL A 176 3.00 7.32 -2.95
C VAL A 176 2.63 8.08 -4.22
N ARG A 177 3.45 9.04 -4.64
CA ARG A 177 3.20 9.81 -5.86
C ARG A 177 3.08 8.91 -7.08
N ARG A 178 3.99 7.95 -7.26
CA ARG A 178 3.95 7.03 -8.41
C ARG A 178 2.67 6.19 -8.41
N CYS A 179 2.23 5.72 -7.24
CA CYS A 179 1.00 4.95 -7.07
C CYS A 179 -0.23 5.77 -7.47
N VAL A 180 -0.36 6.99 -6.96
CA VAL A 180 -1.50 7.87 -7.32
C VAL A 180 -1.46 8.30 -8.79
N GLU A 181 -0.26 8.48 -9.36
CA GLU A 181 -0.08 8.75 -10.79
C GLU A 181 -0.46 7.53 -11.67
N SER A 182 -0.39 6.31 -11.16
CA SER A 182 -0.88 5.11 -11.84
C SER A 182 -2.34 4.74 -11.53
N GLY A 183 -2.90 5.26 -10.42
CA GLY A 183 -4.20 4.79 -9.92
C GLY A 183 -4.13 3.45 -9.20
N VAL A 184 -2.95 3.11 -8.66
CA VAL A 184 -2.75 1.93 -7.81
C VAL A 184 -2.87 2.40 -6.36
N PRO A 185 -3.73 1.79 -5.53
CA PRO A 185 -3.86 2.15 -4.12
C PRO A 185 -2.54 1.97 -3.37
N VAL A 186 -2.24 2.88 -2.46
CA VAL A 186 -1.02 2.82 -1.64
C VAL A 186 -1.34 2.92 -0.15
N ILE A 187 -0.65 2.09 0.63
CA ILE A 187 -0.75 2.00 2.08
C ILE A 187 0.54 2.57 2.68
N THR A 188 0.44 3.55 3.57
CA THR A 188 1.56 3.97 4.42
C THR A 188 1.53 3.18 5.72
N ALA A 189 2.59 2.41 5.98
CA ALA A 189 2.61 1.41 7.03
C ALA A 189 3.79 1.58 8.01
N THR A 190 3.62 0.98 9.20
CA THR A 190 4.57 0.91 10.34
C THR A 190 4.87 2.26 10.98
N GLN A 191 5.16 2.29 12.28
CA GLN A 191 5.57 3.50 13.02
C GLN A 191 4.58 4.69 12.89
N MET A 192 3.27 4.42 12.79
CA MET A 192 2.27 5.48 12.61
C MET A 192 1.88 6.10 13.95
N LEU A 193 1.42 5.29 14.91
CA LEU A 193 1.03 5.73 16.26
C LEU A 193 1.66 4.81 17.32
N GLU A 194 2.89 4.33 17.08
CA GLU A 194 3.61 3.32 17.86
C GLU A 194 3.55 3.55 19.37
N SER A 195 3.70 4.79 19.84
CA SER A 195 3.65 5.14 21.25
C SER A 195 2.33 4.74 21.91
N MET A 196 1.23 4.70 21.14
CA MET A 196 -0.09 4.32 21.61
C MET A 196 -0.27 2.82 21.85
N ILE A 197 0.74 1.98 21.61
CA ILE A 197 0.77 0.61 22.15
C ILE A 197 0.61 0.64 23.67
N THR A 198 1.27 1.59 24.34
CA THR A 198 1.26 1.72 25.81
C THR A 198 0.66 3.05 26.28
N ALA A 199 0.79 4.12 25.49
CA ALA A 199 0.34 5.45 25.86
C ALA A 199 -1.14 5.68 25.47
N PRO A 200 -1.89 6.49 26.24
CA PRO A 200 -3.29 6.80 25.92
C PRO A 200 -3.46 7.82 24.78
N ALA A 201 -2.37 8.44 24.31
CA ALA A 201 -2.35 9.46 23.27
C ALA A 201 -1.01 9.43 22.52
N PRO A 202 -0.99 9.80 21.23
CA PRO A 202 0.24 9.81 20.44
C PRO A 202 1.07 11.06 20.73
N THR A 203 2.32 11.02 20.33
CA THR A 203 3.21 12.18 20.31
C THR A 203 2.81 13.17 19.22
N ARG A 204 3.28 14.41 19.32
CA ARG A 204 3.07 15.42 18.26
C ARG A 204 3.79 15.04 16.96
N ALA A 205 4.91 14.32 17.07
CA ALA A 205 5.68 13.85 15.92
C ALA A 205 4.86 12.81 15.12
N GLU A 206 4.28 11.82 15.80
CA GLU A 206 3.41 10.82 15.17
C GLU A 206 2.16 11.44 14.54
N VAL A 207 1.53 12.41 15.21
CA VAL A 207 0.40 13.15 14.62
C VAL A 207 0.81 13.88 13.34
N SER A 208 1.98 14.52 13.33
CA SER A 208 2.50 15.19 12.15
C SER A 208 2.85 14.19 11.04
N ASP A 209 3.38 13.02 11.39
CA ASP A 209 3.77 11.99 10.43
C ASP A 209 2.54 11.39 9.72
N VAL A 210 1.51 11.01 10.48
CA VAL A 210 0.22 10.57 9.92
C VAL A 210 -0.38 11.63 9.00
N ALA A 211 -0.39 12.89 9.44
CA ALA A 211 -0.91 13.99 8.61
C ALA A 211 -0.12 14.16 7.31
N ASN A 212 1.22 14.04 7.36
CA ASN A 212 2.06 14.12 6.18
C ASN A 212 1.85 12.95 5.21
N ALA A 213 1.58 11.73 5.69
CA ALA A 213 1.20 10.61 4.83
C ALA A 213 -0.09 10.90 4.04
N VAL A 214 -1.06 11.58 4.67
CA VAL A 214 -2.28 12.05 4.00
C VAL A 214 -1.98 13.13 2.96
N PHE A 215 -1.13 14.11 3.30
CA PHE A 215 -0.72 15.17 2.36
C PHE A 215 0.09 14.64 1.16
N ASP A 216 0.86 13.58 1.37
CA ASP A 216 1.57 12.86 0.30
C ASP A 216 0.60 12.17 -0.66
N GLY A 217 -0.63 11.91 -0.20
CA GLY A 217 -1.73 11.37 -0.98
C GLY A 217 -1.94 9.88 -0.79
N THR A 218 -1.55 9.32 0.35
CA THR A 218 -1.79 7.89 0.64
C THR A 218 -3.28 7.53 0.57
N ASP A 219 -3.60 6.33 0.08
CA ASP A 219 -4.98 5.84 0.02
C ASP A 219 -5.42 5.25 1.36
N ALA A 220 -4.48 4.65 2.10
CA ALA A 220 -4.73 4.10 3.43
C ALA A 220 -3.52 4.24 4.36
N VAL A 221 -3.82 4.24 5.66
CA VAL A 221 -2.84 4.23 6.75
C VAL A 221 -3.00 2.94 7.55
N MET A 222 -1.89 2.33 7.95
CA MET A 222 -1.90 1.02 8.63
C MET A 222 -1.47 1.14 10.09
N LEU A 223 -2.21 0.47 10.98
CA LEU A 223 -1.84 0.24 12.37
C LEU A 223 -1.32 -1.20 12.50
N SER A 224 -0.25 -1.39 13.27
CA SER A 224 0.44 -2.66 13.47
C SER A 224 0.27 -3.13 14.92
N GLY A 225 1.29 -2.93 15.76
CA GLY A 225 1.28 -3.33 17.16
C GLY A 225 0.22 -2.58 17.97
N GLU A 226 -0.10 -1.35 17.57
CA GLU A 226 -1.06 -0.48 18.25
C GLU A 226 -2.44 -1.12 18.38
N THR A 227 -2.86 -1.91 17.37
CA THR A 227 -4.14 -2.62 17.38
C THR A 227 -4.02 -4.11 17.71
N ALA A 228 -2.87 -4.71 17.43
CA ALA A 228 -2.68 -6.16 17.62
C ALA A 228 -2.42 -6.53 19.10
N ILE A 229 -1.61 -5.73 19.79
CA ILE A 229 -1.18 -5.99 21.18
C ILE A 229 -1.32 -4.77 22.10
N GLY A 230 -1.74 -3.63 21.56
CA GLY A 230 -1.84 -2.37 22.30
C GLY A 230 -2.93 -2.36 23.37
N ALA A 231 -2.79 -1.45 24.33
CA ALA A 231 -3.66 -1.38 25.50
C ALA A 231 -5.11 -0.90 25.21
N ASP A 232 -5.32 -0.08 24.17
CA ASP A 232 -6.64 0.47 23.80
C ASP A 232 -6.78 0.59 22.26
N PRO A 233 -6.97 -0.53 21.53
CA PRO A 233 -7.01 -0.54 20.08
C PRO A 233 -8.15 0.33 19.49
N ILE A 234 -9.28 0.42 20.19
CA ILE A 234 -10.43 1.24 19.76
C ILE A 234 -10.05 2.72 19.76
N ARG A 235 -9.36 3.20 20.80
CA ARG A 235 -8.89 4.58 20.87
C ARG A 235 -7.85 4.89 19.81
N VAL A 236 -6.94 3.96 19.52
CA VAL A 236 -5.94 4.13 18.44
C VAL A 236 -6.65 4.38 17.11
N VAL A 237 -7.61 3.53 16.73
CA VAL A 237 -8.35 3.68 15.46
C VAL A 237 -9.11 5.00 15.42
N ARG A 238 -9.79 5.40 16.51
CA ARG A 238 -10.47 6.71 16.59
C ARG A 238 -9.50 7.88 16.49
N THR A 239 -8.30 7.74 17.03
CA THR A 239 -7.26 8.79 16.97
C THR A 239 -6.71 8.92 15.57
N MET A 240 -6.40 7.80 14.90
CA MET A 240 -5.99 7.76 13.50
C MET A 240 -7.03 8.48 12.63
N ALA A 241 -8.31 8.10 12.74
CA ALA A 241 -9.41 8.71 11.97
C ALA A 241 -9.50 10.23 12.19
N ARG A 242 -9.39 10.70 13.43
CA ARG A 242 -9.43 12.15 13.73
C ARG A 242 -8.28 12.92 13.10
N ILE A 243 -7.09 12.31 13.04
CA ILE A 243 -5.91 12.95 12.43
C ILE A 243 -6.09 12.99 10.91
N THR A 244 -6.49 11.88 10.28
CA THR A 244 -6.67 11.79 8.83
C THR A 244 -7.77 12.74 8.36
N GLU A 245 -8.95 12.75 8.99
CA GLU A 245 -10.04 13.68 8.66
C GLU A 245 -9.63 15.15 8.80
N ARG A 246 -8.80 15.47 9.81
CA ARG A 246 -8.30 16.84 10.01
C ARG A 246 -7.33 17.25 8.91
N ALA A 247 -6.46 16.34 8.50
CA ALA A 247 -5.49 16.54 7.43
C ALA A 247 -6.19 16.68 6.07
N GLU A 248 -7.14 15.80 5.75
CA GLU A 248 -7.93 15.85 4.51
C GLU A 248 -8.62 17.21 4.30
N ARG A 249 -9.13 17.84 5.38
CA ARG A 249 -9.73 19.18 5.32
C ARG A 249 -8.76 20.30 4.92
N GLU A 250 -7.45 20.13 5.13
CA GLU A 250 -6.41 21.10 4.74
C GLU A 250 -5.67 20.71 3.46
N SER A 251 -5.91 19.51 2.95
CA SER A 251 -5.26 19.02 1.75
C SER A 251 -5.64 19.88 0.55
N ALA A 252 -4.62 20.27 -0.24
CA ALA A 252 -4.82 21.06 -1.46
C ALA A 252 -5.27 20.20 -2.65
N TYR A 253 -6.30 19.36 -2.48
CA TYR A 253 -6.74 18.39 -3.49
C TYR A 253 -7.16 19.05 -4.82
N ARG A 254 -7.73 20.25 -4.81
CA ARG A 254 -8.00 20.99 -6.06
C ARG A 254 -6.73 21.29 -6.87
N GLN A 255 -5.66 21.72 -6.19
CA GLN A 255 -4.38 21.99 -6.86
C GLN A 255 -3.74 20.70 -7.37
N TRP A 256 -3.88 19.62 -6.60
CA TRP A 256 -3.48 18.27 -7.00
C TRP A 256 -4.19 17.85 -8.29
N ALA A 257 -5.53 17.87 -8.31
CA ALA A 257 -6.36 17.45 -9.43
C ALA A 257 -5.99 18.18 -10.73
N ASN A 258 -5.78 19.49 -10.64
CA ASN A 258 -5.38 20.34 -11.77
C ASN A 258 -4.01 19.97 -12.34
N ARG A 259 -3.08 19.46 -11.51
CA ARG A 259 -1.77 18.98 -11.96
C ARG A 259 -1.85 17.58 -12.56
N LEU A 260 -2.67 16.70 -11.99
CA LEU A 260 -2.75 15.30 -12.38
C LEU A 260 -3.10 15.13 -13.86
N GLY A 261 -4.03 15.94 -14.39
CA GLY A 261 -4.39 15.90 -15.81
C GLY A 261 -3.22 16.18 -16.75
N ARG A 262 -2.27 17.03 -16.35
CA ARG A 262 -1.02 17.25 -17.12
C ARG A 262 -0.10 16.05 -17.04
N VAL A 263 0.04 15.46 -15.86
CA VAL A 263 0.91 14.30 -15.62
C VAL A 263 0.40 13.07 -16.41
N GLN A 264 -0.90 12.82 -16.42
CA GLN A 264 -1.51 11.72 -17.21
C GLN A 264 -1.17 11.81 -18.70
N ARG A 265 -1.18 13.02 -19.27
CA ARG A 265 -0.78 13.24 -20.68
C ARG A 265 0.70 12.99 -20.94
N SER A 266 1.55 13.07 -19.91
CA SER A 266 2.96 12.72 -20.03
C SER A 266 3.20 11.21 -19.90
N LEU A 267 2.36 10.50 -19.14
CA LEU A 267 2.43 9.04 -18.95
C LEU A 267 1.85 8.25 -20.14
N SER A 268 1.19 8.92 -21.08
CA SER A 268 0.49 8.27 -22.20
C SER A 268 1.41 7.53 -23.17
N SER A 269 2.73 7.76 -23.14
CA SER A 269 3.68 6.99 -23.96
C SER A 269 3.79 5.52 -23.56
N VAL A 270 3.42 5.17 -22.33
CA VAL A 270 3.53 3.81 -21.76
C VAL A 270 2.15 3.17 -21.54
N ALA A 271 1.07 3.95 -21.59
CA ALA A 271 -0.30 3.50 -21.31
C ALA A 271 -0.99 2.86 -22.54
N THR A 272 -1.83 1.84 -22.31
CA THR A 272 -2.67 1.23 -23.34
C THR A 272 -3.74 2.22 -23.84
N ASP A 273 -4.35 1.96 -25.00
CA ASP A 273 -5.43 2.81 -25.50
C ASP A 273 -6.63 2.87 -24.53
N ASN A 274 -6.94 1.76 -23.85
CA ASN A 274 -8.00 1.72 -22.85
C ASN A 274 -7.70 2.60 -21.63
N ASP A 275 -6.43 2.64 -21.19
CA ASP A 275 -6.00 3.51 -20.11
C ASP A 275 -6.11 4.98 -20.50
N ARG A 276 -5.70 5.32 -21.74
CA ARG A 276 -5.80 6.68 -22.26
C ARG A 276 -7.25 7.16 -22.32
N ILE A 277 -8.17 6.31 -22.79
CA ILE A 277 -9.61 6.59 -22.78
C ILE A 277 -10.11 6.82 -21.35
N THR A 278 -9.78 5.91 -20.44
CA THR A 278 -10.17 6.00 -19.02
C THR A 278 -9.67 7.28 -18.38
N PHE A 279 -8.41 7.67 -18.62
CA PHE A 279 -7.83 8.90 -18.08
C PHE A 279 -8.47 10.14 -18.68
N ALA A 280 -8.76 10.16 -19.98
CA ALA A 280 -9.45 11.29 -20.61
C ALA A 280 -10.86 11.48 -20.04
N ILE A 281 -11.61 10.39 -19.88
CA ILE A 281 -12.99 10.43 -19.36
C ILE A 281 -13.03 10.80 -17.88
N THR A 282 -12.16 10.23 -17.04
CA THR A 282 -12.10 10.59 -15.61
C THR A 282 -11.63 12.02 -15.39
N HIS A 283 -10.73 12.53 -16.22
CA HIS A 283 -10.35 13.95 -16.19
C HIS A 283 -11.54 14.86 -16.55
N ALA A 284 -12.28 14.54 -17.62
CA ALA A 284 -13.47 15.29 -18.00
C ALA A 284 -14.55 15.23 -16.91
N ALA A 285 -14.73 14.07 -16.27
CA ALA A 285 -15.66 13.87 -15.18
C ALA A 285 -15.31 14.71 -13.95
N GLN A 286 -14.02 14.80 -13.59
CA GLN A 286 -13.57 15.66 -12.51
C GLN A 286 -13.94 17.12 -12.76
N GLN A 287 -13.66 17.62 -13.98
CA GLN A 287 -13.99 18.99 -14.32
C GLN A 287 -15.50 19.24 -14.30
N ALA A 288 -16.28 18.33 -14.90
CA ALA A 288 -17.74 18.42 -14.89
C ALA A 288 -18.31 18.40 -13.48
N ALA A 289 -17.81 17.53 -12.59
CA ALA A 289 -18.25 17.45 -11.20
C ALA A 289 -18.01 18.77 -10.44
N VAL A 290 -16.85 19.40 -10.65
CA VAL A 290 -16.54 20.71 -10.05
C VAL A 290 -17.45 21.81 -10.62
N ASP A 291 -17.61 21.87 -11.94
CA ASP A 291 -18.34 22.96 -12.61
C ASP A 291 -19.82 22.97 -12.24
N ILE A 292 -20.43 21.79 -12.06
CA ILE A 292 -21.86 21.69 -11.70
C ILE A 292 -22.10 21.63 -10.19
N GLY A 293 -21.05 21.58 -9.38
CA GLY A 293 -21.16 21.33 -7.94
C GLY A 293 -21.83 19.98 -7.64
N ALA A 294 -21.38 18.92 -8.29
CA ALA A 294 -21.96 17.59 -8.14
C ALA A 294 -21.89 17.10 -6.69
N SER A 295 -22.97 16.49 -6.21
CA SER A 295 -23.04 15.93 -4.86
C SER A 295 -22.28 14.59 -4.78
N ALA A 296 -22.27 13.83 -5.88
CA ALA A 296 -21.56 12.55 -5.96
C ALA A 296 -21.08 12.23 -7.38
N ILE A 297 -20.05 11.38 -7.45
CA ILE A 297 -19.55 10.73 -8.66
C ILE A 297 -19.77 9.23 -8.50
N LEU A 298 -20.60 8.66 -9.38
CA LEU A 298 -20.98 7.25 -9.39
C LEU A 298 -20.11 6.49 -10.40
N CYS A 299 -19.21 5.65 -9.91
CA CYS A 299 -18.29 4.85 -10.71
C CYS A 299 -18.79 3.41 -10.83
N CYS A 300 -19.48 3.10 -11.92
CA CYS A 300 -19.93 1.74 -12.22
C CYS A 300 -18.77 0.92 -12.81
N THR A 301 -18.40 -0.16 -12.13
CA THR A 301 -17.18 -0.90 -12.45
C THR A 301 -17.30 -2.38 -12.10
N ARG A 302 -16.63 -3.24 -12.88
CA ARG A 302 -16.53 -4.68 -12.60
C ARG A 302 -15.21 -5.08 -11.93
N SER A 303 -14.16 -4.28 -12.10
CA SER A 303 -12.82 -4.54 -11.57
C SER A 303 -12.36 -3.52 -10.52
N GLY A 304 -13.04 -2.37 -10.42
CA GLY A 304 -12.63 -1.25 -9.57
C GLY A 304 -11.84 -0.17 -10.31
N ASN A 305 -11.39 -0.43 -11.55
CA ASN A 305 -10.49 0.48 -12.27
C ASN A 305 -11.07 1.88 -12.49
N THR A 306 -12.37 2.00 -12.76
CA THR A 306 -13.05 3.29 -12.91
C THR A 306 -13.02 4.10 -11.62
N ALA A 307 -13.35 3.46 -10.50
CA ALA A 307 -13.34 4.10 -9.18
C ALA A 307 -11.92 4.51 -8.79
N ARG A 308 -10.93 3.63 -8.97
CA ARG A 308 -9.52 3.93 -8.72
C ARG A 308 -8.99 5.06 -9.59
N ALA A 309 -9.30 5.06 -10.89
CA ALA A 309 -8.88 6.12 -11.80
C ALA A 309 -9.49 7.49 -11.39
N MET A 310 -10.73 7.50 -10.93
CA MET A 310 -11.38 8.70 -10.41
C MET A 310 -10.81 9.14 -9.06
N ALA A 311 -10.51 8.20 -8.16
CA ALA A 311 -9.97 8.47 -6.82
C ALA A 311 -8.66 9.27 -6.87
N ARG A 312 -7.85 9.12 -7.92
CA ARG A 312 -6.59 9.86 -8.11
C ARG A 312 -6.76 11.39 -8.08
N PHE A 313 -7.92 11.87 -8.52
CA PHE A 313 -8.24 13.30 -8.53
C PHE A 313 -8.62 13.83 -7.14
N ARG A 314 -8.84 12.94 -6.17
CA ARG A 314 -9.25 13.25 -4.81
C ARG A 314 -10.47 14.20 -4.80
N PRO A 315 -11.59 13.82 -5.46
CA PRO A 315 -12.74 14.70 -5.63
C PRO A 315 -13.35 15.12 -4.29
N GLU A 316 -13.89 16.35 -4.24
CA GLU A 316 -14.68 16.82 -3.09
C GLU A 316 -16.07 16.21 -3.05
N ALA A 317 -16.62 15.90 -4.23
CA ALA A 317 -17.86 15.14 -4.36
C ALA A 317 -17.67 13.72 -3.83
N ARG A 318 -18.71 13.15 -3.22
CA ARG A 318 -18.67 11.77 -2.72
C ARG A 318 -18.37 10.81 -3.87
N LEU A 319 -17.40 9.93 -3.69
CA LEU A 319 -17.01 8.97 -4.72
C LEU A 319 -17.62 7.61 -4.40
N ILE A 320 -18.58 7.16 -5.21
CA ILE A 320 -19.33 5.93 -4.96
C ILE A 320 -18.93 4.89 -6.00
N GLY A 321 -18.39 3.76 -5.56
CA GLY A 321 -17.98 2.67 -6.44
C GLY A 321 -19.06 1.59 -6.52
N LEU A 322 -19.71 1.40 -7.66
CA LEU A 322 -20.78 0.42 -7.81
C LEU A 322 -20.30 -0.81 -8.59
N SER A 323 -20.40 -2.00 -8.00
CA SER A 323 -19.99 -3.24 -8.67
C SER A 323 -20.94 -4.41 -8.40
N PRO A 324 -21.19 -5.28 -9.39
CA PRO A 324 -21.89 -6.54 -9.16
C PRO A 324 -21.00 -7.62 -8.52
N ASN A 325 -19.69 -7.43 -8.52
CA ASN A 325 -18.75 -8.37 -7.92
C ASN A 325 -18.44 -7.96 -6.47
N LEU A 326 -18.84 -8.80 -5.51
CA LEU A 326 -18.58 -8.56 -4.09
C LEU A 326 -17.08 -8.45 -3.77
N GLY A 327 -16.22 -9.25 -4.39
CA GLY A 327 -14.76 -9.14 -4.21
C GLY A 327 -14.22 -7.80 -4.68
N THR A 328 -14.82 -7.21 -5.73
CA THR A 328 -14.48 -5.85 -6.17
C THR A 328 -15.03 -4.77 -5.22
N VAL A 329 -16.23 -4.97 -4.67
CA VAL A 329 -16.78 -4.08 -3.62
C VAL A 329 -15.83 -4.05 -2.42
N ARG A 330 -15.37 -5.23 -1.95
CA ARG A 330 -14.40 -5.35 -0.86
C ARG A 330 -13.05 -4.75 -1.24
N SER A 331 -12.52 -4.99 -2.43
CA SER A 331 -11.21 -4.43 -2.82
C SER A 331 -11.21 -2.91 -2.97
N MET A 332 -12.34 -2.30 -3.35
CA MET A 332 -12.46 -0.85 -3.44
C MET A 332 -12.39 -0.15 -2.09
N THR A 333 -12.59 -0.83 -0.95
CA THR A 333 -12.46 -0.21 0.38
C THR A 333 -11.04 0.29 0.67
N LEU A 334 -10.05 -0.20 -0.06
CA LEU A 334 -8.65 0.26 0.03
C LEU A 334 -8.38 1.52 -0.80
N SER A 335 -9.29 1.89 -1.70
CA SER A 335 -9.10 3.03 -2.60
C SER A 335 -9.58 4.31 -1.93
N TRP A 336 -8.78 5.38 -2.01
CA TRP A 336 -9.09 6.64 -1.32
C TRP A 336 -10.49 7.15 -1.65
N GLY A 337 -11.24 7.51 -0.60
CA GLY A 337 -12.54 8.19 -0.70
C GLY A 337 -13.66 7.38 -1.37
N VAL A 338 -13.40 6.14 -1.80
CA VAL A 338 -14.42 5.31 -2.45
C VAL A 338 -15.35 4.72 -1.40
N GLU A 339 -16.64 4.99 -1.54
CA GLU A 339 -17.72 4.32 -0.83
C GLU A 339 -18.28 3.20 -1.73
N PRO A 340 -17.92 1.92 -1.50
CA PRO A 340 -18.31 0.86 -2.41
C PRO A 340 -19.72 0.34 -2.10
N LEU A 341 -20.54 0.14 -3.15
CA LEU A 341 -21.88 -0.41 -3.07
C LEU A 341 -22.01 -1.60 -4.02
N GLN A 342 -22.59 -2.69 -3.50
CA GLN A 342 -22.94 -3.84 -4.33
C GLN A 342 -24.22 -3.55 -5.11
N VAL A 343 -24.22 -3.91 -6.39
CA VAL A 343 -25.35 -3.74 -7.29
C VAL A 343 -25.59 -4.99 -8.14
N ASP A 344 -26.67 -5.01 -8.91
CA ASP A 344 -26.96 -6.12 -9.82
C ASP A 344 -26.29 -5.92 -11.20
N VAL A 345 -26.28 -6.97 -12.03
CA VAL A 345 -25.69 -6.90 -13.38
C VAL A 345 -26.61 -6.12 -14.32
N TYR A 346 -26.04 -5.13 -15.01
CA TYR A 346 -26.74 -4.30 -15.98
C TYR A 346 -26.55 -4.80 -17.41
N ARG A 347 -27.55 -4.56 -18.27
CA ARG A 347 -27.56 -5.03 -19.68
C ARG A 347 -27.32 -3.92 -20.70
N SER A 348 -27.61 -2.68 -20.35
CA SER A 348 -27.39 -1.49 -21.17
C SER A 348 -26.81 -0.34 -20.34
N ILE A 349 -26.27 0.68 -21.03
CA ILE A 349 -25.76 1.89 -20.38
C ILE A 349 -26.89 2.66 -19.70
N ASP A 350 -28.06 2.76 -20.34
CA ASP A 350 -29.22 3.47 -19.78
C ASP A 350 -29.70 2.79 -18.48
N ASP A 351 -29.82 1.46 -18.48
CA ASP A 351 -30.17 0.70 -17.28
C ASP A 351 -29.13 0.92 -16.18
N LEU A 352 -27.84 0.85 -16.52
CA LEU A 352 -26.75 1.03 -15.57
C LEU A 352 -26.81 2.40 -14.90
N VAL A 353 -27.07 3.47 -15.67
CA VAL A 353 -27.16 4.83 -15.14
C VAL A 353 -28.38 4.96 -14.23
N TRP A 354 -29.54 4.46 -14.67
CA TRP A 354 -30.76 4.47 -13.87
C TRP A 354 -30.58 3.74 -12.54
N PHE A 355 -30.13 2.49 -12.58
CA PHE A 355 -29.94 1.69 -11.38
C PHE A 355 -28.86 2.23 -10.45
N ALA A 356 -27.77 2.80 -11.00
CA ALA A 356 -26.73 3.40 -10.17
C ALA A 356 -27.28 4.58 -9.35
N VAL A 357 -28.12 5.42 -9.98
CA VAL A 357 -28.79 6.53 -9.30
C VAL A 357 -29.78 5.99 -8.27
N GLU A 358 -30.65 5.06 -8.65
CA GLU A 358 -31.66 4.46 -7.77
C GLU A 358 -31.03 3.81 -6.52
N ARG A 359 -29.96 3.02 -6.72
CA ARG A 359 -29.22 2.39 -5.62
C ARG A 359 -28.55 3.40 -4.72
N SER A 360 -28.00 4.48 -5.29
CA SER A 360 -27.36 5.56 -4.52
C SER A 360 -28.38 6.39 -3.72
N VAL A 361 -29.60 6.56 -4.22
CA VAL A 361 -30.70 7.16 -3.46
C VAL A 361 -31.17 6.21 -2.35
N GLY A 362 -31.34 4.93 -2.66
CA GLY A 362 -31.78 3.91 -1.70
C GLY A 362 -30.81 3.70 -0.53
N SER A 363 -29.50 3.89 -0.73
CA SER A 363 -28.50 3.85 0.34
C SER A 363 -28.41 5.15 1.16
N GLY A 364 -29.13 6.21 0.75
CA GLY A 364 -29.03 7.54 1.33
C GLY A 364 -27.76 8.29 0.94
N ALA A 365 -27.01 7.80 -0.05
CA ALA A 365 -25.77 8.43 -0.49
C ALA A 365 -26.00 9.70 -1.32
N VAL A 366 -27.14 9.77 -2.02
CA VAL A 366 -27.58 10.89 -2.87
C VAL A 366 -29.07 11.16 -2.63
N LYS A 367 -29.53 12.40 -2.84
CA LYS A 367 -30.93 12.82 -2.66
C LYS A 367 -31.57 13.29 -3.96
N HIS A 368 -32.90 13.21 -4.02
CA HIS A 368 -33.67 13.84 -5.10
C HIS A 368 -33.37 15.34 -5.23
N GLY A 369 -33.21 15.80 -6.46
CA GLY A 369 -32.85 17.18 -6.81
C GLY A 369 -31.35 17.45 -6.97
N GLU A 370 -30.48 16.58 -6.43
CA GLU A 370 -29.02 16.69 -6.54
C GLU A 370 -28.52 16.40 -7.96
N LEU A 371 -27.32 16.90 -8.27
CA LEU A 371 -26.62 16.62 -9.52
C LEU A 371 -25.53 15.60 -9.25
N VAL A 372 -25.46 14.57 -10.10
CA VAL A 372 -24.43 13.53 -10.03
C VAL A 372 -23.76 13.34 -11.38
N VAL A 373 -22.51 12.89 -11.31
CA VAL A 373 -21.75 12.43 -12.47
C VAL A 373 -21.72 10.91 -12.44
N VAL A 374 -22.03 10.25 -13.57
CA VAL A 374 -21.99 8.80 -13.72
C VAL A 374 -20.90 8.43 -14.70
N LEU A 375 -20.02 7.53 -14.27
CA LEU A 375 -18.92 6.95 -15.02
C LEU A 375 -19.14 5.46 -15.20
N ALA A 376 -18.94 4.97 -16.42
CA ALA A 376 -19.04 3.55 -16.74
C ALA A 376 -18.14 3.16 -17.93
N GLY A 377 -17.93 1.86 -18.08
CA GLY A 377 -17.44 1.27 -19.34
C GLY A 377 -18.56 0.49 -20.03
N GLU A 378 -18.46 0.32 -21.35
CA GLU A 378 -19.38 -0.52 -22.14
C GLU A 378 -19.64 -1.90 -21.48
N PRO A 379 -20.87 -2.19 -21.01
CA PRO A 379 -21.18 -3.42 -20.27
C PRO A 379 -20.84 -4.72 -21.02
N ARG A 380 -20.84 -4.70 -22.35
CA ARG A 380 -20.54 -5.86 -23.20
C ARG A 380 -19.06 -6.20 -23.31
N ARG A 381 -18.14 -5.28 -22.96
CA ARG A 381 -16.69 -5.46 -23.13
C ARG A 381 -16.01 -6.31 -22.05
N GLY A 382 -16.77 -6.90 -21.11
CA GLY A 382 -16.22 -7.77 -20.07
C GLY A 382 -15.27 -7.04 -19.10
N THR A 383 -14.45 -7.80 -18.37
CA THR A 383 -13.42 -7.24 -17.47
C THR A 383 -12.21 -6.78 -18.27
N GLY A 384 -11.78 -5.52 -18.11
CA GLY A 384 -10.64 -4.91 -18.83
C GLY A 384 -11.02 -3.84 -19.86
N GLY A 385 -12.31 -3.54 -20.02
CA GLY A 385 -12.77 -2.40 -20.82
C GLY A 385 -12.38 -1.05 -20.22
N ALA A 386 -12.20 -0.05 -21.08
CA ALA A 386 -12.01 1.34 -20.68
C ALA A 386 -13.27 1.92 -20.00
N THR A 387 -13.08 2.94 -19.18
CA THR A 387 -14.19 3.84 -18.80
C THR A 387 -14.41 4.82 -19.94
N ASP A 388 -15.46 4.61 -20.73
CA ASP A 388 -15.74 5.36 -21.96
C ASP A 388 -17.08 6.14 -21.91
N VAL A 389 -17.82 6.03 -20.81
CA VAL A 389 -19.10 6.74 -20.60
C VAL A 389 -18.94 7.79 -19.50
N LEU A 390 -19.41 9.00 -19.80
CA LEU A 390 -19.63 10.09 -18.86
C LEU A 390 -21.05 10.62 -19.03
N ARG A 391 -21.85 10.62 -17.97
CA ARG A 391 -23.17 11.26 -17.95
C ARG A 391 -23.32 12.20 -16.76
N VAL A 392 -23.97 13.32 -16.98
CA VAL A 392 -24.42 14.23 -15.91
C VAL A 392 -25.92 14.04 -15.74
N VAL A 393 -26.36 13.76 -14.52
CA VAL A 393 -27.75 13.41 -14.22
C VAL A 393 -28.26 14.26 -13.08
N ARG A 394 -29.46 14.82 -13.23
CA ARG A 394 -30.24 15.33 -12.11
C ARG A 394 -31.05 14.17 -11.53
N VAL A 395 -30.90 13.91 -10.24
CA VAL A 395 -31.67 12.87 -9.56
C VAL A 395 -33.12 13.32 -9.46
N THR A 396 -34.02 12.58 -10.09
CA THR A 396 -35.47 12.86 -10.14
C THR A 396 -36.25 11.94 -9.27
#